data_AF-A0AAX1K563-F1
#
_entry.id   AF-A0AAX1K563-F1
#
_cell.length_a   1.000
_cell.length_b   1.000
_cell.length_c   1.000
_cell.angle_alpha   90.00
_cell.angle_beta   90.00
_cell.angle_gamma   90.00
#
_symmetry.space_group_name_H-M   'P 1'
#
loop_
_entity.id
_entity.type
_entity.pdbx_description
1 polymer ?
#
loop_
_entity_poly.entity_id
_entity_poly.type
_entity_poly.pdbx_seq_one_letter_code
_entity_poly.pdbx_strand_id
1 'polypeptide(L)'
;MKSRKRQRKGLVRKNEIIILTLFVASAVSLLAFTNSFGVLAKSLHLEKINKSITISLPFGKKNMEQTARYYSGEQVQISSSAKKDSLGKGLSHYQNWIGTVKKIKSQKDSRQKHHYSYEVTFDNGKALKYVQEKDLVKTKRSKYSKGQIVKLKSSATADLDGSSLTDYRASAGKIDHISYNHSNTTGGYKYDITFDEGGKVTNIQEKDLDKVYEVQLKSENTAAQNNEILKQAFAYAKQHSGTILSLPNGEFKIGSQTPDKDYITLTSDTEIRGDNTTLLVEGSAYWFAFATGTSASDGVKNFTMRNINIKASDLEKGNQFMIMADHGDNWKICNNSFTMVHKKGSHIFDLGSLQNSAFEGNQFTGYAPELTNVSKIDDNADLHDFYSEVIQLDAAESSGVWDGGLIKAIDPNYENYNKEKQLCNNITIANNSFVPYIDSHGKIIAYSGTIGQHSSDVGLVKIYDNVFSNSLVSRFNQNGKSEAWIFKAIHLKSNYNNAVYANSIS
;
A
#
# COMPACT_ATOMS: atom_id res chain seq x y z
N MET A 1 -25.85 -92.11 -29.45
CA MET A 1 -25.41 -90.98 -28.58
C MET A 1 -24.76 -89.89 -29.43
N LYS A 2 -25.45 -88.76 -29.67
CA LYS A 2 -24.92 -87.60 -30.41
C LYS A 2 -24.61 -86.48 -29.40
N SER A 3 -23.36 -86.03 -29.33
CA SER A 3 -22.95 -84.93 -28.44
C SER A 3 -23.28 -83.57 -29.08
N ARG A 4 -24.00 -82.73 -28.32
CA ARG A 4 -24.31 -81.33 -28.66
C ARG A 4 -23.16 -80.45 -28.17
N LYS A 5 -22.45 -79.76 -29.09
CA LYS A 5 -21.56 -78.63 -28.77
C LYS A 5 -22.41 -77.43 -28.31
N ARG A 6 -22.32 -77.07 -27.02
CA ARG A 6 -22.84 -75.80 -26.48
C ARG A 6 -21.83 -74.69 -26.76
N GLN A 7 -22.13 -73.79 -27.70
CA GLN A 7 -21.40 -72.52 -27.86
C GLN A 7 -21.72 -71.60 -26.68
N ARG A 8 -20.72 -71.23 -25.87
CA ARG A 8 -20.83 -70.14 -24.89
C ARG A 8 -20.75 -68.80 -25.64
N LYS A 9 -21.87 -68.07 -25.71
CA LYS A 9 -21.89 -66.67 -26.14
C LYS A 9 -21.24 -65.82 -25.05
N GLY A 10 -20.11 -65.18 -25.36
CA GLY A 10 -19.51 -64.16 -24.50
C GLY A 10 -20.41 -62.92 -24.43
N LEU A 11 -20.41 -62.25 -23.28
CA LEU A 11 -21.36 -61.19 -22.92
C LEU A 11 -21.25 -59.91 -23.77
N VAL A 12 -20.20 -59.75 -24.59
CA VAL A 12 -19.96 -58.56 -25.42
C VAL A 12 -19.29 -59.00 -26.72
N ARG A 13 -19.72 -58.49 -27.87
CA ARG A 13 -19.14 -58.84 -29.18
C ARG A 13 -17.81 -58.08 -29.35
N LYS A 14 -16.80 -58.70 -29.97
CA LYS A 14 -15.47 -58.05 -30.19
C LYS A 14 -15.58 -56.67 -30.87
N ASN A 15 -16.55 -56.49 -31.76
CA ASN A 15 -16.78 -55.21 -32.44
C ASN A 15 -17.30 -54.10 -31.49
N GLU A 16 -18.05 -54.47 -30.45
CA GLU A 16 -18.51 -53.51 -29.43
C GLU A 16 -17.35 -53.05 -28.54
N ILE A 17 -16.38 -53.91 -28.25
CA ILE A 17 -15.16 -53.54 -27.53
C ILE A 17 -14.32 -52.55 -28.35
N ILE A 18 -14.18 -52.78 -29.65
CA ILE A 18 -13.42 -51.88 -30.54
C ILE A 18 -14.09 -50.50 -30.62
N ILE A 19 -15.41 -50.46 -30.77
CA ILE A 19 -16.18 -49.20 -30.79
C ILE A 19 -16.08 -48.47 -29.45
N LEU A 20 -16.20 -49.18 -28.32
CA LEU A 20 -16.04 -48.59 -26.99
C LEU A 20 -14.62 -48.03 -26.78
N THR A 21 -13.60 -48.74 -27.26
CA THR A 21 -12.20 -48.30 -27.15
C THR A 21 -11.94 -47.06 -28.00
N LEU A 22 -12.50 -46.98 -29.22
CA LEU A 22 -12.43 -45.81 -30.08
C LEU A 22 -13.19 -44.60 -29.50
N PHE A 23 -14.34 -44.84 -28.86
CA PHE A 23 -15.12 -43.80 -28.22
C PHE A 23 -14.38 -43.21 -27.00
N VAL A 24 -13.81 -44.08 -26.15
CA VAL A 24 -13.00 -43.65 -25.00
C VAL A 24 -11.75 -42.91 -25.46
N ALA A 25 -11.04 -43.40 -26.49
CA ALA A 25 -9.86 -42.71 -27.02
C ALA A 25 -10.19 -41.34 -27.63
N SER A 26 -11.34 -41.22 -28.30
CA SER A 26 -11.82 -39.94 -28.85
C SER A 26 -12.21 -38.96 -27.75
N ALA A 27 -12.90 -39.41 -26.70
CA ALA A 27 -13.25 -38.59 -25.55
C ALA A 27 -12.01 -38.09 -24.79
N VAL A 28 -11.01 -38.96 -24.60
CA VAL A 28 -9.72 -38.59 -23.98
C VAL A 28 -8.95 -37.57 -24.84
N SER A 29 -8.96 -37.75 -26.16
CA SER A 29 -8.32 -36.81 -27.09
C SER A 29 -9.03 -35.45 -27.11
N LEU A 30 -10.37 -35.44 -27.04
CA LEU A 30 -11.16 -34.22 -26.95
C LEU A 30 -10.84 -33.45 -25.66
N LEU A 31 -10.79 -34.13 -24.52
CA LEU A 31 -10.43 -33.56 -23.21
C LEU A 31 -8.99 -33.02 -23.17
N ALA A 32 -8.07 -33.63 -23.94
CA ALA A 32 -6.69 -33.16 -24.09
C ALA A 32 -6.62 -31.89 -24.96
N PHE A 33 -7.36 -31.87 -26.08
CA PHE A 33 -7.41 -30.71 -26.98
C PHE A 33 -8.06 -29.47 -26.33
N THR A 34 -9.02 -29.66 -25.43
CA THR A 34 -9.74 -28.57 -24.75
C THR A 34 -9.16 -28.23 -23.37
N ASN A 35 -8.01 -28.81 -22.99
CA ASN A 35 -7.36 -28.60 -21.68
C ASN A 35 -8.29 -28.84 -20.46
N SER A 36 -9.35 -29.64 -20.63
CA SER A 36 -10.44 -29.76 -19.67
C SER A 36 -10.19 -30.79 -18.55
N PHE A 37 -9.04 -31.47 -18.54
CA PHE A 37 -8.63 -32.37 -17.47
C PHE A 37 -8.52 -31.67 -16.10
N GLY A 38 -8.08 -30.40 -16.08
CA GLY A 38 -7.98 -29.62 -14.85
C GLY A 38 -9.34 -29.29 -14.20
N VAL A 39 -10.39 -29.17 -15.02
CA VAL A 39 -11.76 -28.90 -14.54
C VAL A 39 -12.39 -30.18 -13.98
N LEU A 40 -12.17 -31.33 -14.63
CA LEU A 40 -12.66 -32.63 -14.16
C LEU A 40 -12.01 -33.07 -12.83
N ALA A 41 -10.72 -32.77 -12.65
CA ALA A 41 -10.00 -33.06 -11.41
C ALA A 41 -10.54 -32.25 -10.21
N LYS A 42 -10.98 -31.00 -10.45
CA LYS A 42 -11.60 -30.14 -9.45
C LYS A 42 -13.04 -30.56 -9.12
N SER A 43 -13.85 -30.91 -10.13
CA SER A 43 -15.24 -31.33 -9.92
C SER A 43 -15.37 -32.67 -9.20
N LEU A 44 -14.35 -33.54 -9.28
CA LEU A 44 -14.32 -34.84 -8.61
C LEU A 44 -13.58 -34.83 -7.25
N HIS A 45 -13.11 -33.68 -6.76
CA HIS A 45 -12.40 -33.55 -5.48
C HIS A 45 -11.23 -34.55 -5.30
N LEU A 46 -10.50 -34.84 -6.39
CA LEU A 46 -9.40 -35.81 -6.40
C LEU A 46 -8.06 -35.24 -5.88
N GLU A 47 -8.00 -33.96 -5.50
CA GLU A 47 -6.77 -33.30 -5.01
C GLU A 47 -6.20 -33.90 -3.70
N LYS A 48 -6.94 -34.76 -2.98
CA LYS A 48 -6.47 -35.39 -1.73
C LYS A 48 -6.02 -36.85 -1.85
N ILE A 49 -6.06 -37.48 -3.03
CA ILE A 49 -5.60 -38.86 -3.20
C ILE A 49 -4.27 -38.87 -3.97
N ASN A 50 -3.20 -38.57 -3.24
CA ASN A 50 -1.82 -38.76 -3.73
C ASN A 50 -1.39 -40.23 -3.54
N LYS A 51 -2.17 -41.16 -4.11
CA LYS A 51 -1.79 -42.57 -4.28
C LYS A 51 -1.98 -42.94 -5.73
N SER A 52 -0.87 -43.19 -6.39
CA SER A 52 -0.73 -43.74 -7.74
C SER A 52 -1.69 -44.91 -7.97
N ILE A 53 -2.76 -44.67 -8.74
CA ILE A 53 -3.54 -45.74 -9.35
C ILE A 53 -2.64 -46.37 -10.42
N THR A 54 -2.03 -47.50 -10.07
CA THR A 54 -1.20 -48.29 -10.98
C THR A 54 -2.11 -49.33 -11.62
N ILE A 55 -2.55 -49.09 -12.86
CA ILE A 55 -3.23 -50.12 -13.66
C ILE A 55 -2.14 -51.07 -14.17
N SER A 56 -2.03 -52.25 -13.56
CA SER A 56 -1.09 -53.29 -14.00
C SER A 56 -1.64 -54.04 -15.22
N LEU A 57 -1.14 -53.71 -16.41
CA LEU A 57 -1.26 -54.57 -17.59
C LEU A 57 -0.09 -55.59 -17.58
N PRO A 58 -0.33 -56.86 -17.93
CA PRO A 58 0.67 -57.93 -17.76
C PRO A 58 1.61 -57.97 -18.98
N PHE A 59 2.47 -56.96 -19.14
CA PHE A 59 3.57 -57.02 -20.11
C PHE A 59 4.83 -56.33 -19.55
N GLY A 60 5.77 -57.14 -19.07
CA GLY A 60 7.19 -56.80 -18.89
C GLY A 60 7.52 -55.76 -17.82
N LYS A 61 8.20 -56.18 -16.74
CA LYS A 61 9.00 -55.27 -15.90
C LYS A 61 10.12 -54.66 -16.78
N LYS A 62 9.88 -53.50 -17.39
CA LYS A 62 10.96 -52.63 -17.86
C LYS A 62 11.52 -51.90 -16.64
N ASN A 63 12.83 -51.97 -16.46
CA ASN A 63 13.57 -51.09 -15.55
C ASN A 63 13.09 -49.65 -15.77
N MET A 64 12.69 -48.93 -14.71
CA MET A 64 12.38 -47.51 -14.83
C MET A 64 13.65 -46.81 -15.33
N GLU A 65 13.67 -46.45 -16.62
CA GLU A 65 14.70 -45.56 -17.16
C GLU A 65 14.64 -44.27 -16.35
N GLN A 66 15.72 -43.99 -15.63
CA GLN A 66 15.86 -42.75 -14.88
C GLN A 66 15.86 -41.60 -15.90
N THR A 67 14.74 -40.88 -16.01
CA THR A 67 14.61 -39.72 -16.89
C THR A 67 15.33 -38.52 -16.28
N ALA A 68 15.82 -37.63 -17.14
CA ALA A 68 16.42 -36.37 -16.71
C ALA A 68 15.43 -35.58 -15.85
N ARG A 69 15.91 -35.01 -14.74
CA ARG A 69 15.07 -34.24 -13.81
C ARG A 69 14.58 -32.92 -14.40
N TYR A 70 15.40 -32.30 -15.25
CA TYR A 70 15.10 -30.99 -15.84
C TYR A 70 14.98 -31.09 -17.36
N TYR A 71 14.13 -30.26 -17.97
CA TYR A 71 13.91 -30.24 -19.42
C TYR A 71 14.48 -28.98 -20.09
N SER A 72 14.68 -29.03 -21.41
CA SER A 72 15.16 -27.88 -22.18
C SER A 72 14.12 -26.74 -22.15
N GLY A 73 14.56 -25.53 -21.83
CA GLY A 73 13.72 -24.36 -21.60
C GLY A 73 13.30 -24.18 -20.13
N GLU A 74 13.57 -25.15 -19.25
CA GLU A 74 13.26 -25.01 -17.83
C GLU A 74 14.21 -24.02 -17.13
N GLN A 75 13.65 -23.18 -16.26
CA GLN A 75 14.43 -22.32 -15.38
C GLN A 75 14.98 -23.13 -14.20
N VAL A 76 16.29 -23.02 -13.98
CA VAL A 76 17.00 -23.73 -12.92
C VAL A 76 17.92 -22.77 -12.18
N GLN A 77 18.16 -23.07 -10.91
CA GLN A 77 19.11 -22.34 -10.07
C GLN A 77 20.31 -23.23 -9.80
N ILE A 78 21.51 -22.66 -9.89
CA ILE A 78 22.73 -23.36 -9.44
C ILE A 78 22.67 -23.50 -7.92
N SER A 79 22.83 -24.71 -7.41
CA SER A 79 22.81 -25.00 -5.98
C SER A 79 23.84 -24.15 -5.22
N SER A 80 23.48 -23.68 -4.02
CA SER A 80 24.40 -23.00 -3.09
C SER A 80 25.59 -23.88 -2.67
N SER A 81 25.48 -25.20 -2.84
CA SER A 81 26.56 -26.17 -2.57
C SER A 81 27.36 -26.60 -3.80
N ALA A 82 27.05 -26.08 -4.99
CA ALA A 82 27.74 -26.43 -6.22
C ALA A 82 29.19 -25.95 -6.20
N LYS A 83 30.15 -26.87 -6.39
CA LYS A 83 31.59 -26.56 -6.35
C LYS A 83 32.29 -26.74 -7.69
N LYS A 84 31.99 -27.83 -8.40
CA LYS A 84 32.62 -28.19 -9.68
C LYS A 84 31.62 -28.83 -10.62
N ASP A 85 31.78 -28.61 -11.92
CA ASP A 85 31.01 -29.28 -12.98
C ASP A 85 31.48 -30.74 -13.19
N SER A 86 30.93 -31.45 -14.18
CA SER A 86 31.35 -32.84 -14.45
C SER A 86 32.76 -32.98 -15.05
N LEU A 87 33.40 -31.88 -15.44
CA LEU A 87 34.78 -31.84 -15.95
C LEU A 87 35.76 -31.25 -14.93
N GLY A 88 35.30 -30.93 -13.72
CA GLY A 88 36.13 -30.40 -12.64
C GLY A 88 36.30 -28.87 -12.64
N LYS A 89 35.64 -28.12 -13.54
CA LYS A 89 35.68 -26.65 -13.57
C LYS A 89 34.84 -26.06 -12.44
N GLY A 90 35.33 -25.01 -11.81
CA GLY A 90 34.68 -24.38 -10.65
C GLY A 90 33.29 -23.79 -10.95
N LEU A 91 32.33 -24.07 -10.07
CA LEU A 91 30.96 -23.55 -10.09
C LEU A 91 30.66 -22.54 -8.97
N SER A 92 31.58 -22.37 -8.02
CA SER A 92 31.32 -21.58 -6.80
C SER A 92 30.88 -20.13 -7.08
N HIS A 93 31.41 -19.48 -8.12
CA HIS A 93 31.03 -18.11 -8.49
C HIS A 93 29.59 -17.98 -8.98
N TYR A 94 29.00 -19.07 -9.47
CA TYR A 94 27.67 -19.10 -10.07
C TYR A 94 26.61 -19.61 -9.09
N GLN A 95 26.98 -19.87 -7.83
CA GLN A 95 26.03 -20.32 -6.81
C GLN A 95 24.85 -19.37 -6.73
N ASN A 96 23.66 -19.94 -6.64
CA ASN A 96 22.37 -19.24 -6.60
C ASN A 96 22.00 -18.45 -7.86
N TRP A 97 22.79 -18.49 -8.93
CA TRP A 97 22.39 -17.88 -10.19
C TRP A 97 21.25 -18.66 -10.83
N ILE A 98 20.30 -17.92 -11.38
CA ILE A 98 19.16 -18.47 -12.09
C ILE A 98 19.43 -18.37 -13.58
N GLY A 99 19.28 -19.48 -14.29
CA GLY A 99 19.44 -19.58 -15.74
C GLY A 99 18.44 -20.53 -16.36
N THR A 100 18.57 -20.75 -17.67
CA THR A 100 17.69 -21.62 -18.46
C THR A 100 18.47 -22.83 -18.97
N VAL A 101 17.89 -24.03 -18.84
CA VAL A 101 18.46 -25.24 -19.44
C VAL A 101 18.37 -25.14 -20.96
N LYS A 102 19.51 -25.09 -21.63
CA LYS A 102 19.57 -25.05 -23.10
C LYS A 102 19.72 -26.43 -23.72
N LYS A 103 20.47 -27.31 -23.06
CA LYS A 103 20.77 -28.66 -23.57
C LYS A 103 20.96 -29.64 -22.43
N ILE A 104 20.58 -30.89 -22.69
CA ILE A 104 20.74 -32.02 -21.78
C ILE A 104 21.67 -33.03 -22.44
N LYS A 105 22.65 -33.53 -21.69
CA LYS A 105 23.57 -34.59 -22.11
C LYS A 105 23.47 -35.76 -21.15
N SER A 106 23.20 -36.95 -21.67
CA SER A 106 23.20 -38.19 -20.90
C SER A 106 24.50 -38.96 -21.10
N GLN A 107 25.08 -39.46 -20.03
CA GLN A 107 26.20 -40.40 -20.06
C GLN A 107 25.83 -41.64 -19.25
N LYS A 108 26.25 -42.82 -19.70
CA LYS A 108 26.09 -44.07 -18.94
C LYS A 108 27.37 -44.37 -18.17
N ASP A 109 27.23 -44.76 -16.92
CA ASP A 109 28.36 -45.30 -16.16
C ASP A 109 28.61 -46.78 -16.50
N SER A 110 29.67 -47.35 -15.91
CA SER A 110 30.05 -48.77 -16.07
C SER A 110 28.98 -49.75 -15.59
N ARG A 111 27.99 -49.29 -14.82
CA ARG A 111 26.83 -50.04 -14.33
C ARG A 111 25.56 -49.77 -15.14
N GLN A 112 25.68 -49.16 -16.32
CA GLN A 112 24.57 -48.79 -17.21
C GLN A 112 23.59 -47.77 -16.61
N LYS A 113 23.96 -47.05 -15.54
CA LYS A 113 23.12 -45.99 -14.97
C LYS A 113 23.34 -44.68 -15.71
N HIS A 114 22.25 -44.01 -16.07
CA HIS A 114 22.30 -42.72 -16.73
C HIS A 114 22.62 -41.59 -15.73
N HIS A 115 23.58 -40.76 -16.09
CA HIS A 115 23.91 -39.50 -15.43
C HIS A 115 23.65 -38.36 -16.42
N TYR A 116 22.98 -37.32 -15.93
CA TYR A 116 22.62 -36.16 -16.74
C TYR A 116 23.49 -34.96 -16.37
N SER A 117 23.99 -34.29 -17.40
CA SER A 117 24.64 -32.99 -17.30
C SER A 117 23.93 -31.99 -18.21
N TYR A 118 23.98 -30.73 -17.82
CA TYR A 118 23.17 -29.68 -18.39
C TYR A 118 24.04 -28.55 -18.91
N GLU A 119 23.60 -27.93 -20.00
CA GLU A 119 24.07 -26.63 -20.43
C GLU A 119 23.06 -25.59 -19.95
N VAL A 120 23.50 -24.66 -19.10
CA VAL A 120 22.67 -23.62 -18.50
C VAL A 120 23.14 -22.27 -19.02
N THR A 121 22.22 -21.50 -19.61
CA THR A 121 22.48 -20.14 -20.11
C THR A 121 21.85 -19.10 -19.20
N PHE A 122 22.59 -18.03 -18.93
CA PHE A 122 22.16 -16.89 -18.13
C PHE A 122 21.75 -15.71 -19.03
N ASP A 123 20.94 -14.79 -18.51
CA ASP A 123 20.45 -13.62 -19.26
C ASP A 123 21.58 -12.65 -19.64
N ASN A 124 22.67 -12.61 -18.87
CA ASN A 124 23.88 -11.87 -19.18
C ASN A 124 24.75 -12.51 -20.28
N GLY A 125 24.26 -13.54 -20.97
CA GLY A 125 24.93 -14.23 -22.07
C GLY A 125 25.97 -15.28 -21.65
N LYS A 126 26.31 -15.39 -20.36
CA LYS A 126 27.21 -16.46 -19.88
C LYS A 126 26.52 -17.82 -19.97
N ALA A 127 27.30 -18.87 -20.20
CA ALA A 127 26.82 -20.24 -20.24
C ALA A 127 27.74 -21.18 -19.47
N LEU A 128 27.14 -22.09 -18.70
CA LEU A 128 27.82 -23.19 -18.04
C LEU A 128 27.51 -24.48 -18.77
N LYS A 129 28.56 -25.19 -19.17
CA LYS A 129 28.45 -26.49 -19.80
C LYS A 129 28.70 -27.56 -18.74
N TYR A 130 28.04 -28.70 -18.88
CA TYR A 130 28.28 -29.88 -18.05
C TYR A 130 27.93 -29.74 -16.55
N VAL A 131 26.98 -28.88 -16.21
CA VAL A 131 26.48 -28.76 -14.83
C VAL A 131 25.77 -30.05 -14.45
N GLN A 132 26.13 -30.67 -13.32
CA GLN A 132 25.56 -31.95 -12.92
C GLN A 132 24.13 -31.77 -12.39
N GLU A 133 23.27 -32.77 -12.60
CA GLU A 133 21.87 -32.73 -12.12
C GLU A 133 21.73 -32.39 -10.62
N LYS A 134 22.64 -32.91 -9.79
CA LYS A 134 22.65 -32.69 -8.33
C LYS A 134 23.01 -31.25 -7.93
N ASP A 135 23.67 -30.51 -8.82
CA ASP A 135 24.14 -29.15 -8.61
C ASP A 135 23.13 -28.12 -9.16
N LEU A 136 21.99 -28.60 -9.65
CA LEU A 136 20.82 -27.80 -10.03
C LEU A 136 19.69 -28.01 -9.02
N VAL A 137 18.96 -26.93 -8.76
CA VAL A 137 17.71 -26.95 -8.00
C VAL A 137 16.63 -26.21 -8.78
N LYS A 138 15.37 -26.52 -8.50
CA LYS A 138 14.25 -25.75 -9.07
C LYS A 138 14.32 -24.31 -8.55
N THR A 139 14.09 -23.36 -9.45
CA THR A 139 14.07 -21.93 -9.09
C THR A 139 12.91 -21.63 -8.15
N LYS A 140 13.18 -20.83 -7.12
CA LYS A 140 12.12 -20.20 -6.32
C LYS A 140 11.62 -18.95 -7.04
N ARG A 141 10.35 -18.61 -6.86
CA ARG A 141 9.82 -17.31 -7.31
C ARG A 141 10.46 -16.18 -6.50
N SER A 142 10.53 -14.98 -7.07
CA SER A 142 10.93 -13.77 -6.36
C SER A 142 10.04 -13.57 -5.12
N LYS A 143 10.63 -13.04 -4.05
CA LYS A 143 9.88 -12.73 -2.81
C LYS A 143 8.86 -11.62 -3.04
N TYR A 144 9.15 -10.72 -3.97
CA TYR A 144 8.34 -9.56 -4.30
C TYR A 144 7.94 -9.55 -5.78
N SER A 145 6.87 -8.81 -6.09
CA SER A 145 6.30 -8.69 -7.43
C SER A 145 6.42 -7.28 -7.98
N LYS A 146 6.41 -7.14 -9.32
CA LYS A 146 6.36 -5.83 -9.98
C LYS A 146 5.10 -5.08 -9.52
N GLY A 147 5.25 -3.80 -9.21
CA GLY A 147 4.19 -2.94 -8.67
C GLY A 147 3.94 -3.10 -7.18
N GLN A 148 4.58 -4.06 -6.49
CA GLN A 148 4.45 -4.19 -5.06
C GLN A 148 5.20 -3.07 -4.34
N ILE A 149 4.60 -2.55 -3.27
CA ILE A 149 5.25 -1.61 -2.35
C ILE A 149 6.10 -2.42 -1.35
N VAL A 150 7.34 -2.02 -1.18
CA VAL A 150 8.30 -2.63 -0.25
C VAL A 150 9.03 -1.56 0.53
N LYS A 151 9.60 -1.95 1.67
CA LYS A 151 10.41 -1.09 2.53
C LYS A 151 11.89 -1.44 2.35
N LEU A 152 12.74 -0.44 2.22
CA LEU A 152 14.19 -0.66 2.34
C LEU A 152 14.58 -0.84 3.81
N LYS A 153 15.36 -1.87 4.11
CA LYS A 153 15.84 -2.12 5.49
C LYS A 153 16.72 -1.00 6.00
N SER A 154 16.61 -0.71 7.30
CA SER A 154 17.50 0.24 7.99
C SER A 154 18.98 -0.18 7.95
N SER A 155 19.27 -1.46 7.70
CA SER A 155 20.63 -1.99 7.56
C SER A 155 21.18 -2.01 6.13
N ALA A 156 20.39 -1.59 5.12
CA ALA A 156 20.83 -1.57 3.73
C ALA A 156 21.90 -0.48 3.50
N THR A 157 23.06 -0.85 2.95
CA THR A 157 24.21 0.08 2.80
C THR A 157 24.43 0.53 1.37
N ALA A 158 24.50 -0.41 0.43
CA ALA A 158 24.74 -0.14 -0.98
C ALA A 158 24.00 -1.13 -1.88
N ASP A 159 23.72 -0.72 -3.11
CA ASP A 159 23.20 -1.61 -4.17
C ASP A 159 24.29 -2.59 -4.67
N LEU A 160 23.99 -3.38 -5.70
CA LEU A 160 24.96 -4.31 -6.29
C LEU A 160 26.08 -3.63 -7.08
N ASP A 161 25.94 -2.35 -7.42
CA ASP A 161 26.94 -1.58 -8.17
C ASP A 161 27.84 -0.74 -7.24
N GLY A 162 27.50 -0.67 -5.94
CA GLY A 162 28.26 0.04 -4.91
C GLY A 162 27.71 1.43 -4.57
N SER A 163 26.58 1.84 -5.16
CA SER A 163 25.94 3.13 -4.85
C SER A 163 25.27 3.08 -3.49
N SER A 164 25.38 4.17 -2.71
CA SER A 164 24.80 4.25 -1.36
C SER A 164 23.28 4.15 -1.38
N LEU A 165 22.74 3.36 -0.45
CA LEU A 165 21.30 3.25 -0.18
C LEU A 165 20.87 3.98 1.09
N THR A 166 21.78 4.72 1.73
CA THR A 166 21.59 5.26 3.07
C THR A 166 20.41 6.22 3.16
N ASP A 167 20.21 7.05 2.14
CA ASP A 167 19.16 8.09 2.13
C ASP A 167 17.74 7.53 1.99
N TYR A 168 17.62 6.27 1.56
CA TYR A 168 16.34 5.59 1.34
C TYR A 168 16.01 4.59 2.46
N ARG A 169 16.84 4.52 3.51
CA ARG A 169 16.66 3.56 4.61
C ARG A 169 15.33 3.78 5.29
N ALA A 170 14.63 2.68 5.55
CA ALA A 170 13.29 2.66 6.10
C ALA A 170 12.21 3.34 5.22
N SER A 171 12.56 3.87 4.06
CA SER A 171 11.61 4.42 3.10
C SER A 171 10.90 3.31 2.32
N ALA A 172 9.67 3.62 1.92
CA ALA A 172 8.86 2.78 1.06
C ALA A 172 9.05 3.14 -0.42
N GLY A 173 8.94 2.15 -1.30
CA GLY A 173 8.97 2.38 -2.74
C GLY A 173 8.29 1.26 -3.52
N LYS A 174 7.98 1.53 -4.79
CA LYS A 174 7.31 0.59 -5.69
C LYS A 174 8.32 -0.13 -6.57
N ILE A 175 8.18 -1.44 -6.69
CA ILE A 175 9.06 -2.25 -7.55
C ILE A 175 8.71 -2.01 -9.02
N ASP A 176 9.66 -1.46 -9.77
CA ASP A 176 9.53 -1.20 -11.20
C ASP A 176 9.92 -2.41 -12.04
N HIS A 177 11.03 -3.06 -11.65
CA HIS A 177 11.64 -4.13 -12.42
C HIS A 177 12.23 -5.20 -11.50
N ILE A 178 12.21 -6.44 -11.99
CA ILE A 178 12.76 -7.61 -11.31
C ILE A 178 13.67 -8.33 -12.31
N SER A 179 14.93 -8.54 -11.93
CA SER A 179 15.93 -9.22 -12.75
C SER A 179 16.69 -10.25 -11.94
N TYR A 180 17.46 -11.11 -12.61
CA TYR A 180 18.36 -12.01 -11.90
C TYR A 180 19.62 -11.30 -11.44
N ASN A 181 20.06 -11.62 -10.22
CA ASN A 181 21.35 -11.17 -9.71
C ASN A 181 22.43 -12.16 -10.18
N HIS A 182 23.24 -11.73 -11.14
CA HIS A 182 24.44 -12.45 -11.60
C HIS A 182 25.73 -11.67 -11.28
N SER A 183 25.69 -10.78 -10.29
CA SER A 183 26.86 -9.97 -9.92
C SER A 183 27.70 -10.65 -8.83
N ASN A 184 27.10 -11.52 -8.01
CA ASN A 184 27.78 -12.19 -6.90
C ASN A 184 27.15 -13.56 -6.57
N THR A 185 27.71 -14.24 -5.56
CA THR A 185 27.28 -15.59 -5.14
C THR A 185 26.00 -15.61 -4.30
N THR A 186 25.48 -14.45 -3.87
CA THR A 186 24.14 -14.37 -3.27
C THR A 186 23.08 -14.77 -4.29
N GLY A 187 23.30 -14.42 -5.56
CA GLY A 187 22.42 -14.80 -6.67
C GLY A 187 20.97 -14.37 -6.48
N GLY A 188 20.04 -15.14 -7.03
CA GLY A 188 18.60 -14.91 -6.89
C GLY A 188 18.11 -13.71 -7.71
N TYR A 189 17.33 -12.83 -7.07
CA TYR A 189 16.68 -11.69 -7.70
C TYR A 189 17.26 -10.35 -7.23
N LYS A 190 17.21 -9.36 -8.10
CA LYS A 190 17.47 -7.95 -7.82
C LYS A 190 16.33 -7.08 -8.33
N TYR A 191 16.21 -5.89 -7.76
CA TYR A 191 15.06 -5.02 -7.90
C TYR A 191 15.47 -3.60 -8.26
N ASP A 192 14.70 -2.99 -9.16
CA ASP A 192 14.71 -1.55 -9.36
C ASP A 192 13.47 -0.96 -8.70
N ILE A 193 13.64 0.08 -7.92
CA ILE A 193 12.60 0.68 -7.08
C ILE A 193 12.58 2.19 -7.29
N THR A 194 11.38 2.73 -7.47
CA THR A 194 11.12 4.17 -7.35
C THR A 194 10.57 4.45 -5.96
N PHE A 195 11.26 5.31 -5.21
CA PHE A 195 10.87 5.73 -3.86
C PHE A 195 9.95 6.95 -3.92
N ASP A 196 9.05 7.08 -2.94
CA ASP A 196 8.05 8.16 -2.94
C ASP A 196 8.64 9.55 -2.67
N GLU A 197 9.81 9.62 -2.04
CA GLU A 197 10.57 10.87 -1.83
C GLU A 197 11.23 11.40 -3.12
N GLY A 198 10.93 10.77 -4.25
CA GLY A 198 11.70 10.90 -5.47
C GLY A 198 12.93 9.99 -5.44
N GLY A 199 13.48 9.74 -6.62
CA GLY A 199 14.65 8.89 -6.78
C GLY A 199 14.31 7.46 -7.22
N LYS A 200 15.07 7.02 -8.21
CA LYS A 200 15.06 5.65 -8.70
C LYS A 200 16.37 5.01 -8.33
N VAL A 201 16.29 3.86 -7.70
CA VAL A 201 17.46 3.07 -7.32
C VAL A 201 17.37 1.72 -8.02
N THR A 202 18.45 1.32 -8.66
CA THR A 202 18.52 0.08 -9.44
C THR A 202 19.35 -0.98 -8.73
N ASN A 203 19.17 -2.24 -9.12
CA ASN A 203 20.03 -3.34 -8.68
C ASN A 203 20.07 -3.57 -7.15
N ILE A 204 18.97 -3.30 -6.43
CA ILE A 204 18.84 -3.59 -4.99
C ILE A 204 18.71 -5.10 -4.78
N GLN A 205 19.42 -5.65 -3.79
CA GLN A 205 19.35 -7.07 -3.47
C GLN A 205 18.05 -7.44 -2.74
N GLU A 206 17.48 -8.61 -3.03
CA GLU A 206 16.26 -9.11 -2.37
C GLU A 206 16.34 -9.09 -0.83
N LYS A 207 17.54 -9.35 -0.29
CA LYS A 207 17.77 -9.43 1.16
C LYS A 207 17.67 -8.08 1.86
N ASP A 208 17.82 -6.97 1.13
CA ASP A 208 17.86 -5.60 1.67
C ASP A 208 16.46 -4.96 1.71
N LEU A 209 15.44 -5.70 1.26
CA LEU A 209 14.05 -5.30 1.26
C LEU A 209 13.25 -6.07 2.32
N ASP A 210 12.26 -5.40 2.89
CA ASP A 210 11.21 -5.97 3.72
C ASP A 210 9.82 -5.67 3.16
N LYS A 211 8.84 -6.46 3.63
CA LYS A 211 7.42 -6.18 3.37
C LYS A 211 6.96 -5.01 4.23
N VAL A 212 6.01 -4.26 3.71
CA VAL A 212 5.19 -3.33 4.48
C VAL A 212 4.05 -4.09 5.19
N TYR A 213 3.39 -3.45 6.15
CA TYR A 213 2.20 -4.00 6.78
C TYR A 213 1.00 -3.76 5.87
N GLU A 214 0.46 -4.82 5.28
CA GLU A 214 -0.70 -4.76 4.39
C GLU A 214 -1.99 -4.69 5.23
N VAL A 215 -2.63 -3.52 5.25
CA VAL A 215 -3.90 -3.33 5.95
C VAL A 215 -5.01 -4.05 5.18
N GLN A 216 -5.78 -4.90 5.86
CA GLN A 216 -6.73 -5.81 5.21
C GLN A 216 -8.13 -5.19 5.03
N LEU A 217 -8.20 -3.96 4.51
CA LEU A 217 -9.48 -3.31 4.19
C LEU A 217 -10.21 -4.06 3.07
N LYS A 218 -11.55 -4.04 3.11
CA LYS A 218 -12.39 -4.66 2.09
C LYS A 218 -13.52 -3.74 1.67
N SER A 219 -13.81 -3.69 0.38
CA SER A 219 -14.85 -2.81 -0.16
C SER A 219 -16.26 -3.26 0.23
N GLU A 220 -16.46 -4.54 0.49
CA GLU A 220 -17.73 -5.10 0.98
C GLU A 220 -18.00 -4.87 2.48
N ASN A 221 -16.98 -4.45 3.24
CA ASN A 221 -17.13 -4.20 4.67
C ASN A 221 -17.99 -2.95 4.93
N THR A 222 -18.67 -2.94 6.07
CA THR A 222 -19.28 -1.72 6.62
C THR A 222 -18.20 -0.75 7.11
N ALA A 223 -18.58 0.52 7.29
CA ALA A 223 -17.68 1.54 7.87
C ALA A 223 -17.09 1.09 9.21
N ALA A 224 -17.92 0.56 10.14
CA ALA A 224 -17.46 0.09 11.44
C ALA A 224 -16.45 -1.06 11.36
N GLN A 225 -16.63 -2.00 10.41
CA GLN A 225 -15.69 -3.11 10.22
C GLN A 225 -14.32 -2.62 9.71
N ASN A 226 -14.32 -1.69 8.76
CA ASN A 226 -13.08 -1.08 8.27
C ASN A 226 -12.43 -0.14 9.30
N ASN A 227 -13.20 0.60 10.10
CA ASN A 227 -12.68 1.36 11.24
C ASN A 227 -11.90 0.44 12.19
N GLU A 228 -12.45 -0.75 12.49
CA GLU A 228 -11.80 -1.69 13.39
C GLU A 228 -10.53 -2.31 12.81
N ILE A 229 -10.49 -2.55 11.50
CA ILE A 229 -9.26 -2.95 10.81
C ILE A 229 -8.19 -1.85 10.88
N LEU A 230 -8.58 -0.58 10.70
CA LEU A 230 -7.65 0.55 10.84
C LEU A 230 -7.14 0.70 12.27
N LYS A 231 -8.01 0.57 13.28
CA LYS A 231 -7.62 0.59 14.70
C LYS A 231 -6.63 -0.53 15.02
N GLN A 232 -6.87 -1.75 14.53
CA GLN A 232 -5.94 -2.87 14.70
C GLN A 232 -4.59 -2.61 14.03
N ALA A 233 -4.59 -1.98 12.85
CA ALA A 233 -3.38 -1.61 12.13
C ALA A 233 -2.55 -0.56 12.91
N PHE A 234 -3.18 0.49 13.44
CA PHE A 234 -2.50 1.46 14.29
C PHE A 234 -2.04 0.88 15.63
N ALA A 235 -2.82 -0.04 16.23
CA ALA A 235 -2.40 -0.75 17.43
C ALA A 235 -1.17 -1.63 17.18
N TYR A 236 -1.08 -2.27 16.01
CA TYR A 236 0.12 -2.99 15.58
C TYR A 236 1.31 -2.03 15.41
N ALA A 237 1.13 -0.90 14.71
CA ALA A 237 2.19 0.08 14.49
C ALA A 237 2.74 0.65 15.80
N LYS A 238 1.88 0.89 16.80
CA LYS A 238 2.28 1.32 18.15
C LYS A 238 3.26 0.35 18.82
N GLN A 239 3.16 -0.95 18.54
CA GLN A 239 4.05 -1.98 19.08
C GLN A 239 5.29 -2.23 18.21
N HIS A 240 5.30 -1.72 16.96
CA HIS A 240 6.33 -1.98 15.96
C HIS A 240 6.74 -0.66 15.30
N SER A 241 7.54 0.15 16.01
CA SER A 241 8.02 1.45 15.53
C SER A 241 8.68 1.35 14.14
N GLY A 242 8.40 2.34 13.28
CA GLY A 242 8.79 2.37 11.89
C GLY A 242 7.88 1.56 10.96
N THR A 243 6.67 1.20 11.39
CA THR A 243 5.71 0.46 10.55
C THR A 243 5.16 1.35 9.43
N ILE A 244 5.12 0.80 8.22
CA ILE A 244 4.40 1.40 7.08
C ILE A 244 3.10 0.60 6.89
N LEU A 245 1.99 1.26 7.16
CA LEU A 245 0.62 0.78 6.95
C LEU A 245 0.24 1.05 5.49
N SER A 246 0.33 0.01 4.66
CA SER A 246 -0.05 0.08 3.25
C SER A 246 -1.52 -0.26 3.09
N LEU A 247 -2.32 0.72 2.69
CA LEU A 247 -3.72 0.54 2.36
C LEU A 247 -3.85 -0.08 0.95
N PRO A 248 -4.83 -0.97 0.73
CA PRO A 248 -5.04 -1.61 -0.56
C PRO A 248 -5.63 -0.61 -1.58
N ASN A 249 -5.46 -0.92 -2.87
CA ASN A 249 -6.14 -0.23 -3.95
C ASN A 249 -7.65 -0.50 -3.88
N GLY A 250 -8.47 0.54 -4.03
CA GLY A 250 -9.92 0.44 -4.07
C GLY A 250 -10.60 1.49 -3.20
N GLU A 251 -11.92 1.35 -3.06
CA GLU A 251 -12.74 2.22 -2.22
C GLU A 251 -13.22 1.47 -0.97
N PHE A 252 -13.09 2.10 0.20
CA PHE A 252 -13.34 1.49 1.50
C PHE A 252 -14.13 2.44 2.39
N LYS A 253 -15.30 2.00 2.85
CA LYS A 253 -16.13 2.77 3.76
C LYS A 253 -15.47 2.91 5.13
N ILE A 254 -15.50 4.10 5.71
CA ILE A 254 -15.05 4.42 7.08
C ILE A 254 -16.00 5.44 7.72
N GLY A 255 -15.86 5.69 9.02
CA GLY A 255 -16.64 6.70 9.74
C GLY A 255 -17.72 6.14 10.65
N SER A 256 -18.38 7.02 11.38
CA SER A 256 -19.27 6.72 12.50
C SER A 256 -20.29 7.84 12.72
N GLN A 257 -21.37 7.52 13.44
CA GLN A 257 -22.33 8.48 13.97
C GLN A 257 -21.99 8.94 15.40
N THR A 258 -21.05 8.26 16.06
CA THR A 258 -20.57 8.58 17.41
C THR A 258 -19.04 8.67 17.39
N PRO A 259 -18.48 9.68 16.71
CA PRO A 259 -17.05 9.77 16.48
C PRO A 259 -16.24 10.13 17.76
N ASP A 260 -16.92 10.48 18.85
CA ASP A 260 -16.40 10.59 20.21
C ASP A 260 -16.08 9.22 20.87
N LYS A 261 -16.66 8.14 20.35
CA LYS A 261 -16.48 6.76 20.85
C LYS A 261 -15.81 5.84 19.84
N ASP A 262 -16.06 6.09 18.56
CA ASP A 262 -15.51 5.31 17.44
C ASP A 262 -14.57 6.19 16.61
N TYR A 263 -13.33 6.28 17.09
CA TYR A 263 -12.25 7.06 16.48
C TYR A 263 -10.99 6.21 16.31
N ILE A 264 -10.06 6.72 15.52
CA ILE A 264 -8.72 6.14 15.37
C ILE A 264 -7.72 6.94 16.19
N THR A 265 -6.81 6.26 16.88
CA THR A 265 -5.68 6.91 17.56
C THR A 265 -4.43 6.75 16.72
N LEU A 266 -3.84 7.86 16.31
CA LEU A 266 -2.57 7.90 15.59
C LEU A 266 -1.41 7.51 16.52
N THR A 267 -0.30 7.06 15.94
CA THR A 267 0.85 6.61 16.71
C THR A 267 2.16 7.03 16.05
N SER A 268 3.19 7.21 16.87
CA SER A 268 4.50 7.70 16.44
C SER A 268 5.22 6.70 15.54
N ASP A 269 6.23 7.18 14.81
CA ASP A 269 7.09 6.40 13.92
C ASP A 269 6.28 5.53 12.95
N THR A 270 5.23 6.12 12.35
CA THR A 270 4.27 5.39 11.53
C THR A 270 4.01 6.14 10.24
N GLU A 271 4.05 5.42 9.13
CA GLU A 271 3.53 5.89 7.85
C GLU A 271 2.21 5.18 7.55
N ILE A 272 1.19 5.93 7.13
CA ILE A 272 0.01 5.39 6.46
C ILE A 272 0.00 5.86 5.01
N ARG A 273 -0.18 4.92 4.09
CA ARG A 273 -0.11 5.22 2.65
C ARG A 273 -1.16 4.50 1.83
N GLY A 274 -1.66 5.17 0.80
CA GLY A 274 -2.50 4.55 -0.23
C GLY A 274 -1.71 4.07 -1.45
N ASP A 275 -2.36 3.19 -2.23
CA ASP A 275 -1.97 2.79 -3.59
C ASP A 275 -3.22 2.87 -4.47
N ASN A 276 -3.63 4.10 -4.82
CA ASN A 276 -4.94 4.37 -5.40
C ASN A 276 -6.09 3.96 -4.46
N THR A 277 -5.97 4.37 -3.19
CA THR A 277 -6.92 4.08 -2.12
C THR A 277 -7.87 5.25 -1.91
N THR A 278 -9.17 4.98 -1.87
CA THR A 278 -10.20 5.92 -1.42
C THR A 278 -10.82 5.46 -0.11
N LEU A 279 -10.76 6.29 0.93
CA LEU A 279 -11.54 6.12 2.15
C LEU A 279 -12.83 6.94 2.04
N LEU A 280 -13.95 6.24 1.94
CA LEU A 280 -15.28 6.83 1.76
C LEU A 280 -15.93 7.04 3.13
N VAL A 281 -16.07 8.29 3.54
CA VAL A 281 -16.51 8.68 4.89
C VAL A 281 -18.03 8.68 4.96
N GLU A 282 -18.60 7.83 5.82
CA GLU A 282 -20.02 7.79 6.19
C GLU A 282 -20.20 8.43 7.57
N GLY A 283 -20.94 9.54 7.64
CA GLY A 283 -21.11 10.31 8.88
C GLY A 283 -19.87 11.16 9.19
N SER A 284 -19.15 10.81 10.25
CA SER A 284 -17.94 11.47 10.72
C SER A 284 -16.80 10.46 10.99
N ALA A 285 -15.57 10.79 10.66
CA ALA A 285 -14.39 9.98 10.96
C ALA A 285 -13.33 10.84 11.66
N TYR A 286 -13.05 10.55 12.93
CA TYR A 286 -12.09 11.30 13.76
C TYR A 286 -10.85 10.49 14.04
N TRP A 287 -9.70 11.11 13.80
CA TRP A 287 -8.38 10.55 14.05
C TRP A 287 -7.65 11.46 15.03
N PHE A 288 -7.31 10.92 16.20
CA PHE A 288 -6.71 11.69 17.29
C PHE A 288 -5.23 11.35 17.46
N ALA A 289 -4.41 12.38 17.58
CA ALA A 289 -3.05 12.31 18.10
C ALA A 289 -3.03 12.95 19.49
N PHE A 290 -2.76 12.14 20.52
CA PHE A 290 -2.74 12.59 21.91
C PHE A 290 -1.34 13.03 22.35
N ALA A 291 -1.32 13.97 23.29
CA ALA A 291 -0.11 14.35 23.99
C ALA A 291 0.42 13.18 24.84
N THR A 292 1.73 13.16 25.04
CA THR A 292 2.48 12.15 25.80
C THR A 292 3.35 12.77 26.89
N GLY A 293 3.31 14.10 27.01
CA GLY A 293 4.09 14.90 27.96
C GLY A 293 3.74 16.39 27.84
N THR A 294 4.41 17.21 28.63
CA THR A 294 4.10 18.64 28.79
C THR A 294 4.77 19.54 27.76
N SER A 295 5.76 19.05 27.02
CA SER A 295 6.45 19.85 25.99
C SER A 295 5.65 19.82 24.70
N ALA A 296 5.74 20.89 23.89
CA ALA A 296 5.06 20.99 22.60
C ALA A 296 5.32 19.80 21.63
N SER A 297 6.52 19.22 21.68
CA SER A 297 6.92 18.06 20.88
C SER A 297 6.53 16.71 21.49
N ASP A 298 6.01 16.70 22.73
CA ASP A 298 5.62 15.48 23.44
C ASP A 298 4.23 15.04 22.99
N GLY A 299 4.08 14.72 21.71
CA GLY A 299 2.87 14.13 21.12
C GLY A 299 3.22 13.00 20.15
N VAL A 300 2.31 12.72 19.20
CA VAL A 300 2.63 11.80 18.09
C VAL A 300 3.75 12.40 17.25
N LYS A 301 4.81 11.62 17.01
CA LYS A 301 6.00 12.08 16.29
C LYS A 301 6.40 11.19 15.12
N ASN A 302 7.07 11.76 14.12
CA ASN A 302 7.51 11.03 12.92
C ASN A 302 6.34 10.33 12.20
N PHE A 303 5.23 11.05 12.04
CA PHE A 303 4.03 10.53 11.40
C PHE A 303 3.96 10.97 9.95
N THR A 304 3.65 10.04 9.04
CA THR A 304 3.49 10.35 7.62
C THR A 304 2.14 9.84 7.11
N MET A 305 1.40 10.69 6.39
CA MET A 305 0.19 10.32 5.67
C MET A 305 0.33 10.70 4.20
N ARG A 306 0.22 9.74 3.28
CA ARG A 306 0.39 10.02 1.85
C ARG A 306 -0.44 9.20 0.88
N ASN A 307 -0.72 9.80 -0.29
CA ASN A 307 -1.33 9.12 -1.42
C ASN A 307 -2.70 8.49 -1.11
N ILE A 308 -3.49 9.11 -0.23
CA ILE A 308 -4.83 8.66 0.15
C ILE A 308 -5.86 9.66 -0.37
N ASN A 309 -6.94 9.15 -0.96
CA ASN A 309 -8.12 9.93 -1.28
C ASN A 309 -9.14 9.78 -0.14
N ILE A 310 -9.40 10.83 0.63
CA ILE A 310 -10.51 10.89 1.58
C ILE A 310 -11.69 11.54 0.87
N LYS A 311 -12.85 10.90 0.89
CA LYS A 311 -14.03 11.37 0.15
C LYS A 311 -15.29 11.22 0.98
N ALA A 312 -16.14 12.24 1.01
CA ALA A 312 -17.46 12.13 1.62
C ALA A 312 -18.37 11.17 0.81
N SER A 313 -19.17 10.38 1.52
CA SER A 313 -20.22 9.57 0.89
C SER A 313 -21.36 10.44 0.35
N ASP A 314 -21.65 11.55 1.02
CA ASP A 314 -22.63 12.55 0.63
C ASP A 314 -21.90 13.81 0.14
N LEU A 315 -21.84 14.01 -1.17
CA LEU A 315 -21.21 15.18 -1.81
C LEU A 315 -22.18 16.36 -1.99
N GLU A 316 -23.41 16.26 -1.49
CA GLU A 316 -24.37 17.36 -1.50
C GLU A 316 -24.41 18.05 -0.13
N LYS A 317 -24.50 17.26 0.94
CA LYS A 317 -24.56 17.74 2.33
C LYS A 317 -23.23 17.63 3.06
N GLY A 318 -22.28 16.90 2.51
CA GLY A 318 -20.97 16.69 3.13
C GLY A 318 -20.96 15.61 4.20
N ASN A 319 -19.75 15.14 4.46
CA ASN A 319 -19.39 14.38 5.67
C ASN A 319 -18.27 15.10 6.41
N GLN A 320 -17.83 14.52 7.52
CA GLN A 320 -16.78 15.13 8.34
C GLN A 320 -15.61 14.16 8.50
N PHE A 321 -14.42 14.59 8.12
CA PHE A 321 -13.18 13.87 8.39
C PHE A 321 -12.22 14.82 9.08
N MET A 322 -11.78 14.47 10.28
CA MET A 322 -10.97 15.35 11.10
C MET A 322 -9.79 14.58 11.69
N ILE A 323 -8.61 15.15 11.52
CA ILE A 323 -7.39 14.75 12.21
C ILE A 323 -7.10 15.83 13.23
N MET A 324 -7.20 15.48 14.51
CA MET A 324 -6.92 16.39 15.62
C MET A 324 -5.62 16.00 16.30
N ALA A 325 -4.75 16.97 16.55
CA ALA A 325 -3.49 16.75 17.25
C ALA A 325 -3.38 17.63 18.48
N ASP A 326 -3.12 17.01 19.63
CA ASP A 326 -2.69 17.69 20.85
C ASP A 326 -1.22 17.37 21.07
N HIS A 327 -0.37 18.37 20.81
CA HIS A 327 1.08 18.23 20.67
C HIS A 327 1.47 17.32 19.49
N GLY A 328 2.72 17.40 19.05
CA GLY A 328 3.25 16.51 18.03
C GLY A 328 4.48 17.07 17.35
N ASP A 329 5.19 16.23 16.62
CA ASP A 329 6.46 16.62 16.02
C ASP A 329 6.77 15.87 14.72
N ASN A 330 7.35 16.57 13.74
CA ASN A 330 7.84 15.96 12.50
C ASN A 330 6.76 15.16 11.75
N TRP A 331 5.62 15.80 11.46
CA TRP A 331 4.59 15.23 10.60
C TRP A 331 4.84 15.58 9.14
N LYS A 332 4.56 14.63 8.26
CA LYS A 332 4.56 14.83 6.80
C LYS A 332 3.24 14.37 6.21
N ILE A 333 2.42 15.34 5.81
CA ILE A 333 1.13 15.11 5.16
C ILE A 333 1.27 15.49 3.70
N CYS A 334 1.35 14.51 2.80
CA CYS A 334 1.65 14.83 1.40
C CYS A 334 0.85 14.04 0.37
N ASN A 335 0.54 14.70 -0.75
CA ASN A 335 -0.12 14.09 -1.92
C ASN A 335 -1.43 13.36 -1.58
N ASN A 336 -2.20 13.89 -0.64
CA ASN A 336 -3.55 13.39 -0.33
C ASN A 336 -4.60 14.25 -1.03
N SER A 337 -5.76 13.67 -1.30
CA SER A 337 -6.94 14.40 -1.77
C SER A 337 -8.06 14.29 -0.76
N PHE A 338 -8.69 15.40 -0.42
CA PHE A 338 -9.82 15.49 0.49
C PHE A 338 -11.02 16.08 -0.24
N THR A 339 -11.89 15.23 -0.77
CA THR A 339 -13.14 15.65 -1.43
C THR A 339 -14.29 15.46 -0.46
N MET A 340 -14.37 16.37 0.51
CA MET A 340 -15.24 16.21 1.67
C MET A 340 -16.55 16.96 1.57
N VAL A 341 -16.61 18.04 0.78
CA VAL A 341 -17.76 18.96 0.83
C VAL A 341 -18.04 19.30 2.31
N HIS A 342 -16.95 19.63 3.01
CA HIS A 342 -16.83 19.49 4.46
C HIS A 342 -17.84 20.39 5.18
N LYS A 343 -18.47 19.92 6.26
CA LYS A 343 -19.50 20.71 6.98
C LYS A 343 -18.92 22.02 7.53
N LYS A 344 -19.76 23.06 7.61
CA LYS A 344 -19.40 24.36 8.23
C LYS A 344 -18.94 24.20 9.69
N GLY A 345 -18.08 25.12 10.16
CA GLY A 345 -17.56 25.08 11.53
C GLY A 345 -16.72 23.84 11.83
N SER A 346 -16.04 23.29 10.82
CA SER A 346 -15.24 22.10 10.98
C SER A 346 -13.93 22.17 10.20
N HIS A 347 -12.98 21.31 10.57
CA HIS A 347 -11.61 21.29 10.10
C HIS A 347 -11.27 19.89 9.57
N ILE A 348 -10.35 19.81 8.62
CA ILE A 348 -9.74 18.51 8.25
C ILE A 348 -8.53 18.27 9.12
N PHE A 349 -7.71 19.31 9.30
CA PHE A 349 -6.60 19.31 10.23
C PHE A 349 -6.87 20.36 11.28
N ASP A 350 -6.98 19.90 12.52
CA ASP A 350 -7.20 20.74 13.68
C ASP A 350 -6.07 20.51 14.67
N LEU A 351 -5.17 21.48 14.78
CA LEU A 351 -3.83 21.22 15.28
C LEU A 351 -3.52 22.14 16.46
N GLY A 352 -3.46 21.56 17.66
CA GLY A 352 -2.93 22.18 18.86
C GLY A 352 -1.44 21.86 19.03
N SER A 353 -0.58 22.88 19.01
CA SER A 353 0.85 22.74 19.33
C SER A 353 1.66 21.77 18.45
N LEU A 354 1.29 21.56 17.19
CA LEU A 354 2.09 20.74 16.28
C LEU A 354 3.44 21.42 15.96
N GLN A 355 4.53 20.64 15.96
CA GLN A 355 5.90 21.11 15.72
C GLN A 355 6.51 20.55 14.43
N ASN A 356 7.40 21.31 13.79
CA ASN A 356 8.33 20.85 12.74
C ASN A 356 7.68 20.03 11.62
N SER A 357 6.51 20.45 11.15
CA SER A 357 5.65 19.62 10.29
C SER A 357 5.37 20.27 8.93
N ALA A 358 5.08 19.43 7.93
CA ALA A 358 4.87 19.85 6.55
C ALA A 358 3.58 19.27 5.95
N PHE A 359 2.84 20.12 5.25
CA PHE A 359 1.63 19.82 4.48
C PHE A 359 1.88 20.19 3.03
N GLU A 360 2.13 19.19 2.17
CA GLU A 360 2.66 19.42 0.83
C GLU A 360 1.91 18.68 -0.28
N GLY A 361 1.52 19.39 -1.34
CA GLY A 361 0.93 18.74 -2.52
C GLY A 361 -0.46 18.14 -2.28
N ASN A 362 -1.17 18.53 -1.22
CA ASN A 362 -2.51 18.04 -0.94
C ASN A 362 -3.58 18.84 -1.69
N GLN A 363 -4.72 18.21 -1.98
CA GLN A 363 -5.90 18.87 -2.53
C GLN A 363 -7.05 18.83 -1.54
N PHE A 364 -7.67 19.97 -1.30
CA PHE A 364 -8.84 20.15 -0.44
C PHE A 364 -10.00 20.69 -1.28
N THR A 365 -11.05 19.88 -1.43
CA THR A 365 -12.17 20.15 -2.34
C THR A 365 -13.49 20.25 -1.57
N GLY A 366 -14.07 21.45 -1.63
CA GLY A 366 -15.42 21.73 -1.13
C GLY A 366 -15.52 21.87 0.39
N TYR A 367 -16.16 22.94 0.82
CA TYR A 367 -16.41 23.31 2.21
C TYR A 367 -17.74 24.07 2.36
N ALA A 368 -18.39 23.84 3.50
CA ALA A 368 -19.66 24.41 3.95
C ALA A 368 -20.73 24.43 2.86
N PRO A 369 -21.18 23.26 2.35
CA PRO A 369 -22.28 23.21 1.38
C PRO A 369 -23.54 23.92 1.87
N GLU A 370 -23.76 23.93 3.19
CA GLU A 370 -24.90 24.60 3.83
C GLU A 370 -24.87 26.13 3.64
N LEU A 371 -23.69 26.70 3.43
CA LEU A 371 -23.50 28.14 3.27
C LEU A 371 -23.56 28.58 1.81
N THR A 372 -23.66 27.65 0.85
CA THR A 372 -23.59 27.97 -0.58
C THR A 372 -24.65 28.97 -1.03
N ASN A 373 -25.84 28.93 -0.45
CA ASN A 373 -26.93 29.88 -0.76
C ASN A 373 -27.02 31.06 0.23
N VAL A 374 -26.13 31.14 1.21
CA VAL A 374 -26.10 32.22 2.21
C VAL A 374 -25.30 33.40 1.66
N SER A 375 -25.92 34.58 1.64
CA SER A 375 -25.32 35.80 1.08
C SER A 375 -24.91 36.84 2.13
N LYS A 376 -25.34 36.68 3.39
CA LYS A 376 -25.03 37.58 4.52
C LYS A 376 -24.86 36.76 5.80
N ILE A 377 -23.96 37.22 6.66
CA ILE A 377 -23.78 36.67 8.02
C ILE A 377 -24.85 37.33 8.90
N ASP A 378 -25.68 36.52 9.57
CA ASP A 378 -26.62 37.01 10.59
C ASP A 378 -25.83 37.64 11.74
N ASP A 379 -26.38 38.68 12.37
CA ASP A 379 -25.74 39.35 13.50
C ASP A 379 -25.55 38.41 14.70
N ASN A 380 -26.40 37.39 14.83
CA ASN A 380 -26.31 36.36 15.88
C ASN A 380 -25.62 35.07 15.44
N ALA A 381 -25.12 35.00 14.20
CA ALA A 381 -24.45 33.80 13.73
C ALA A 381 -23.09 33.62 14.42
N ASP A 382 -22.75 32.36 14.69
CA ASP A 382 -21.38 32.01 15.04
C ASP A 382 -20.49 32.31 13.82
N LEU A 383 -19.45 33.14 14.03
CA LEU A 383 -18.55 33.50 12.95
C LEU A 383 -17.69 32.30 12.51
N HIS A 384 -17.46 31.32 13.39
CA HIS A 384 -16.69 30.10 13.10
C HIS A 384 -17.26 29.28 11.95
N ASP A 385 -18.56 29.37 11.73
CA ASP A 385 -19.20 28.76 10.56
C ASP A 385 -18.70 29.34 9.22
N PHE A 386 -18.22 30.59 9.20
CA PHE A 386 -18.03 31.39 7.98
C PHE A 386 -16.57 31.61 7.58
N TYR A 387 -15.61 31.42 8.51
CA TYR A 387 -14.20 31.38 8.18
C TYR A 387 -13.73 29.91 8.19
N SER A 388 -13.32 29.44 7.01
CA SER A 388 -13.30 28.00 6.67
C SER A 388 -11.91 27.41 6.84
N GLU A 389 -11.43 27.18 8.05
CA GLU A 389 -10.06 26.66 8.22
C GLU A 389 -10.05 25.15 7.93
N VAL A 390 -9.60 24.75 6.75
CA VAL A 390 -9.41 23.31 6.48
C VAL A 390 -8.15 22.80 7.19
N ILE A 391 -7.16 23.69 7.32
CA ILE A 391 -6.00 23.52 8.18
C ILE A 391 -6.04 24.65 9.21
N GLN A 392 -6.31 24.29 10.46
CA GLN A 392 -6.28 25.16 11.61
C GLN A 392 -4.99 24.93 12.41
N LEU A 393 -4.33 26.02 12.78
CA LEU A 393 -3.10 26.03 13.58
C LEU A 393 -3.34 26.80 14.86
N ASP A 394 -3.43 26.11 15.98
CA ASP A 394 -3.66 26.74 17.27
C ASP A 394 -2.68 26.26 18.34
N ALA A 395 -2.76 26.93 19.48
CA ALA A 395 -2.04 26.57 20.68
C ALA A 395 -2.80 25.48 21.44
N ALA A 396 -2.03 24.58 22.05
CA ALA A 396 -2.55 23.66 23.04
C ALA A 396 -2.47 24.31 24.43
N GLU A 397 -3.59 24.33 25.16
CA GLU A 397 -3.69 24.87 26.52
C GLU A 397 -4.90 24.30 27.27
N SER A 398 -4.85 24.31 28.60
CA SER A 398 -5.81 23.62 29.49
C SER A 398 -7.28 24.03 29.28
N SER A 399 -7.54 25.26 28.87
CA SER A 399 -8.90 25.73 28.57
C SER A 399 -9.51 25.09 27.32
N GLY A 400 -8.70 24.49 26.43
CA GLY A 400 -9.18 23.94 25.15
C GLY A 400 -9.72 25.05 24.25
N VAL A 401 -8.87 26.03 23.93
CA VAL A 401 -9.27 27.28 23.25
C VAL A 401 -9.57 27.08 21.76
N TRP A 402 -9.00 26.04 21.16
CA TRP A 402 -9.41 25.48 19.87
C TRP A 402 -10.50 24.40 20.08
N ASP A 403 -11.02 23.76 19.03
CA ASP A 403 -12.01 22.65 19.13
C ASP A 403 -11.49 21.42 19.94
N GLY A 404 -10.31 21.53 20.55
CA GLY A 404 -9.70 20.63 21.54
C GLY A 404 -10.57 20.23 22.73
N GLY A 405 -11.76 20.82 22.91
CA GLY A 405 -12.81 20.26 23.78
C GLY A 405 -13.12 18.79 23.48
N LEU A 406 -13.02 18.35 22.22
CA LEU A 406 -13.19 16.95 21.82
C LEU A 406 -12.07 16.05 22.40
N ILE A 407 -10.80 16.45 22.24
CA ILE A 407 -9.67 15.71 22.80
C ILE A 407 -9.74 15.72 24.33
N LYS A 408 -10.02 16.88 24.93
CA LYS A 408 -10.16 17.05 26.38
C LYS A 408 -11.20 16.12 27.00
N ALA A 409 -12.29 15.83 26.28
CA ALA A 409 -13.34 14.94 26.75
C ALA A 409 -12.92 13.46 26.78
N ILE A 410 -11.88 13.07 26.02
CA ILE A 410 -11.46 11.67 25.86
C ILE A 410 -10.05 11.36 26.39
N ASP A 411 -9.15 12.34 26.46
CA ASP A 411 -7.81 12.17 27.00
C ASP A 411 -7.77 12.54 28.50
N PRO A 412 -7.63 11.56 29.42
CA PRO A 412 -7.55 11.84 30.85
C PRO A 412 -6.32 12.65 31.26
N ASN A 413 -5.31 12.79 30.41
CA ASN A 413 -4.10 13.54 30.71
C ASN A 413 -4.10 14.97 30.15
N TYR A 414 -5.14 15.37 29.40
CA TYR A 414 -5.20 16.64 28.69
C TYR A 414 -4.82 17.83 29.59
N GLU A 415 -5.50 17.97 30.74
CA GLU A 415 -5.27 19.05 31.70
C GLU A 415 -3.82 19.06 32.24
N ASN A 416 -3.20 17.88 32.38
CA ASN A 416 -1.86 17.76 32.91
C ASN A 416 -0.79 18.14 31.87
N TYR A 417 -1.01 17.78 30.61
CA TYR A 417 -0.07 18.03 29.52
C TYR A 417 -0.19 19.43 28.94
N ASN A 418 -1.36 20.07 29.09
CA ASN A 418 -1.65 21.40 28.57
C ASN A 418 -1.62 22.53 29.63
N LYS A 419 -0.88 22.35 30.74
CA LYS A 419 -0.77 23.37 31.79
C LYS A 419 -0.14 24.67 31.29
N GLU A 420 0.84 24.54 30.40
CA GLU A 420 1.49 25.65 29.74
C GLU A 420 0.96 25.76 28.31
N LYS A 421 0.73 26.99 27.87
CA LYS A 421 0.31 27.25 26.50
C LYS A 421 1.46 26.98 25.53
N GLN A 422 1.26 26.07 24.59
CA GLN A 422 2.24 25.70 23.57
C GLN A 422 1.71 26.02 22.18
N LEU A 423 2.47 26.79 21.38
CA LEU A 423 2.01 27.22 20.05
C LEU A 423 2.39 26.20 18.97
N CYS A 424 1.58 26.06 17.92
CA CYS A 424 2.03 25.45 16.66
C CYS A 424 3.25 26.20 16.13
N ASN A 425 4.32 25.51 15.76
CA ASN A 425 5.57 26.16 15.39
C ASN A 425 6.42 25.35 14.39
N ASN A 426 7.17 26.08 13.57
CA ASN A 426 7.95 25.55 12.44
C ASN A 426 7.08 24.70 11.48
N ILE A 427 5.97 25.28 11.05
CA ILE A 427 5.01 24.61 10.15
C ILE A 427 5.22 25.10 8.71
N THR A 428 5.23 24.17 7.76
CA THR A 428 5.29 24.45 6.33
C THR A 428 4.01 23.97 5.64
N ILE A 429 3.32 24.86 4.91
CA ILE A 429 2.15 24.50 4.10
C ILE A 429 2.42 24.98 2.67
N ALA A 430 2.74 24.05 1.77
CA ALA A 430 3.21 24.41 0.43
C ALA A 430 2.61 23.56 -0.69
N ASN A 431 2.46 24.15 -1.87
CA ASN A 431 2.01 23.44 -3.08
C ASN A 431 0.65 22.74 -2.93
N ASN A 432 -0.22 23.21 -2.02
CA ASN A 432 -1.56 22.64 -1.84
C ASN A 432 -2.58 23.37 -2.72
N SER A 433 -3.68 22.69 -3.03
CA SER A 433 -4.82 23.26 -3.76
C SER A 433 -6.07 23.26 -2.90
N PHE A 434 -6.68 24.43 -2.73
CA PHE A 434 -7.96 24.64 -2.06
C PHE A 434 -8.97 25.07 -3.12
N VAL A 435 -9.89 24.17 -3.46
CA VAL A 435 -10.78 24.33 -4.61
C VAL A 435 -12.25 24.10 -4.23
N PRO A 436 -13.21 24.73 -4.93
CA PRO A 436 -14.63 24.45 -4.69
C PRO A 436 -14.98 23.05 -5.19
N TYR A 437 -16.06 22.50 -4.65
CA TYR A 437 -16.73 21.36 -5.26
C TYR A 437 -17.78 21.86 -6.25
N ILE A 438 -17.63 21.48 -7.52
CA ILE A 438 -18.51 21.86 -8.63
C ILE A 438 -19.18 20.59 -9.14
N ASP A 439 -20.51 20.63 -9.27
CA ASP A 439 -21.26 19.50 -9.81
C ASP A 439 -21.09 19.34 -11.33
N SER A 440 -21.71 18.29 -11.88
CA SER A 440 -21.67 18.02 -13.33
C SER A 440 -22.30 19.09 -14.21
N HIS A 441 -23.07 20.03 -13.63
CA HIS A 441 -23.73 21.12 -14.33
C HIS A 441 -22.93 22.44 -14.22
N GLY A 442 -21.77 22.43 -13.58
CA GLY A 442 -20.95 23.62 -13.38
C GLY A 442 -21.39 24.49 -12.20
N LYS A 443 -22.29 24.00 -11.34
CA LYS A 443 -22.74 24.72 -10.15
C LYS A 443 -21.82 24.45 -8.97
N ILE A 444 -21.38 25.50 -8.28
CA ILE A 444 -20.69 25.38 -6.99
C ILE A 444 -21.68 24.81 -5.97
N ILE A 445 -21.34 23.65 -5.42
CA ILE A 445 -22.09 23.00 -4.34
C ILE A 445 -21.46 23.35 -2.98
N ALA A 446 -20.14 23.52 -2.95
CA ALA A 446 -19.40 23.91 -1.76
C ALA A 446 -18.17 24.74 -2.17
N TYR A 447 -17.89 25.82 -1.45
CA TYR A 447 -16.78 26.73 -1.74
C TYR A 447 -15.44 26.13 -1.29
N SER A 448 -14.29 26.73 -1.62
CA SER A 448 -13.03 26.24 -1.06
C SER A 448 -12.86 26.69 0.39
N GLY A 449 -12.05 25.93 1.12
CA GLY A 449 -11.55 26.36 2.42
C GLY A 449 -10.31 27.22 2.38
N THR A 450 -9.79 27.48 3.57
CA THR A 450 -8.73 28.42 3.92
C THR A 450 -7.73 27.77 4.88
N ILE A 451 -6.63 28.46 5.13
CA ILE A 451 -5.66 28.14 6.18
C ILE A 451 -5.73 29.23 7.23
N GLY A 452 -5.74 28.86 8.51
CA GLY A 452 -5.64 29.89 9.52
C GLY A 452 -5.61 29.40 10.95
N GLN A 453 -6.05 30.31 11.80
CA GLN A 453 -6.22 30.18 13.23
C GLN A 453 -7.28 31.20 13.64
N HIS A 454 -8.01 30.94 14.72
CA HIS A 454 -8.97 31.93 15.25
C HIS A 454 -8.94 32.07 16.76
N SER A 455 -8.13 31.27 17.47
CA SER A 455 -8.21 31.13 18.92
C SER A 455 -6.88 31.44 19.63
N SER A 456 -5.75 31.50 18.92
CA SER A 456 -4.44 31.74 19.53
C SER A 456 -3.36 32.28 18.57
N ASP A 457 -2.24 32.78 19.10
CA ASP A 457 -1.08 33.10 18.25
C ASP A 457 -0.41 31.81 17.74
N VAL A 458 0.28 31.89 16.60
CA VAL A 458 1.15 30.82 16.09
C VAL A 458 2.63 31.20 16.18
N GLY A 459 3.49 30.18 16.24
CA GLY A 459 4.94 30.30 16.07
C GLY A 459 5.35 30.59 14.63
N LEU A 460 6.53 30.11 14.23
CA LEU A 460 7.05 30.26 12.87
C LEU A 460 6.25 29.40 11.88
N VAL A 461 5.65 30.05 10.87
CA VAL A 461 4.90 29.38 9.80
C VAL A 461 5.35 29.88 8.42
N LYS A 462 5.47 28.95 7.46
CA LYS A 462 5.75 29.22 6.05
C LYS A 462 4.58 28.71 5.20
N ILE A 463 3.97 29.60 4.40
CA ILE A 463 2.85 29.28 3.52
C ILE A 463 3.13 29.80 2.12
N TYR A 464 3.37 28.91 1.16
CA TYR A 464 3.77 29.33 -0.19
C TYR A 464 3.34 28.38 -1.30
N ASP A 465 3.26 28.91 -2.52
CA ASP A 465 2.89 28.15 -3.73
C ASP A 465 1.55 27.39 -3.62
N ASN A 466 0.64 27.84 -2.75
CA ASN A 466 -0.70 27.27 -2.65
C ASN A 466 -1.66 27.97 -3.62
N VAL A 467 -2.69 27.24 -4.05
CA VAL A 467 -3.78 27.76 -4.90
C VAL A 467 -5.07 27.78 -4.10
N PHE A 468 -5.74 28.93 -4.05
CA PHE A 468 -7.07 29.13 -3.48
C PHE A 468 -8.00 29.64 -4.58
N SER A 469 -9.10 28.93 -4.81
CA SER A 469 -10.11 29.33 -5.80
C SER A 469 -11.49 29.33 -5.16
N ASN A 470 -12.28 30.38 -5.37
CA ASN A 470 -13.65 30.47 -4.85
C ASN A 470 -13.71 30.16 -3.35
N SER A 471 -12.87 30.81 -2.55
CA SER A 471 -12.87 30.59 -1.10
C SER A 471 -14.15 31.11 -0.43
N LEU A 472 -14.66 30.39 0.56
CA LEU A 472 -15.91 30.77 1.25
C LEU A 472 -15.86 32.21 1.79
N VAL A 473 -14.71 32.60 2.36
CA VAL A 473 -14.49 33.92 2.97
C VAL A 473 -14.61 35.08 1.99
N SER A 474 -14.41 34.86 0.68
CA SER A 474 -14.52 35.94 -0.32
C SER A 474 -15.96 36.40 -0.55
N ARG A 475 -16.94 35.60 -0.11
CA ARG A 475 -18.37 35.88 -0.28
C ARG A 475 -18.92 36.84 0.76
N PHE A 476 -18.38 36.82 1.97
CA PHE A 476 -18.93 37.54 3.12
C PHE A 476 -18.26 38.90 3.26
N ASN A 477 -18.36 39.69 2.19
CA ASN A 477 -17.72 40.99 2.02
C ASN A 477 -18.70 42.18 2.18
N GLN A 478 -19.85 41.97 2.83
CA GLN A 478 -20.88 43.01 2.99
C GLN A 478 -21.26 43.17 4.48
N ASN A 479 -21.25 44.41 4.96
CA ASN A 479 -21.56 44.89 6.33
C ASN A 479 -20.37 45.19 7.28
N GLY A 480 -19.21 45.61 6.77
CA GLY A 480 -18.13 46.15 7.63
C GLY A 480 -17.37 45.13 8.50
N LYS A 481 -17.81 43.87 8.55
CA LYS A 481 -17.05 42.73 9.12
C LYS A 481 -15.90 42.25 8.21
N SER A 482 -15.82 42.76 6.98
CA SER A 482 -14.81 42.45 5.95
C SER A 482 -13.38 42.85 6.31
N GLU A 483 -13.19 43.68 7.33
CA GLU A 483 -11.85 44.04 7.85
C GLU A 483 -11.34 43.08 8.92
N ALA A 484 -12.19 42.18 9.43
CA ALA A 484 -11.74 41.20 10.41
C ALA A 484 -10.74 40.25 9.75
N TRP A 485 -9.56 40.19 10.36
CA TRP A 485 -8.39 39.46 9.85
C TRP A 485 -8.66 37.98 9.53
N ILE A 486 -9.67 37.37 10.16
CA ILE A 486 -10.15 35.98 9.95
C ILE A 486 -10.82 35.75 8.58
N PHE A 487 -11.36 36.78 7.91
CA PHE A 487 -12.00 36.64 6.60
C PHE A 487 -10.99 36.74 5.45
N LYS A 488 -9.90 35.99 5.53
CA LYS A 488 -8.87 35.87 4.48
C LYS A 488 -8.57 34.41 4.20
N ALA A 489 -8.22 34.10 2.95
CA ALA A 489 -7.86 32.74 2.55
C ALA A 489 -6.65 32.18 3.33
N ILE A 490 -5.79 33.08 3.80
CA ILE A 490 -4.73 32.82 4.77
C ILE A 490 -4.86 33.87 5.87
N HIS A 491 -5.05 33.45 7.12
CA HIS A 491 -5.18 34.36 8.25
C HIS A 491 -4.43 33.82 9.48
N LEU A 492 -3.42 34.54 9.93
CA LEU A 492 -2.58 34.16 11.07
C LEU A 492 -2.35 35.39 11.97
N LYS A 493 -2.23 35.16 13.27
CA LYS A 493 -1.65 36.13 14.22
C LYS A 493 -0.39 35.53 14.79
N SER A 494 0.67 36.31 14.80
CA SER A 494 1.97 35.86 15.25
C SER A 494 2.87 37.05 15.55
N ASN A 495 3.71 36.90 16.57
CA ASN A 495 4.83 37.81 16.83
C ASN A 495 6.12 37.38 16.10
N TYR A 496 6.05 36.32 15.30
CA TYR A 496 7.18 35.78 14.52
C TYR A 496 7.16 36.28 13.08
N ASN A 497 8.34 36.30 12.45
CA ASN A 497 8.50 36.64 11.04
C ASN A 497 8.05 35.47 10.14
N ASN A 498 6.73 35.30 10.03
CA ASN A 498 6.13 34.31 9.16
C ASN A 498 6.35 34.66 7.68
N ALA A 499 6.53 33.63 6.85
CA ALA A 499 6.76 33.79 5.43
C ALA A 499 5.52 33.33 4.64
N VAL A 500 4.74 34.28 4.14
CA VAL A 500 3.56 34.04 3.30
C VAL A 500 3.79 34.69 1.95
N TYR A 501 4.01 33.89 0.90
CA TYR A 501 4.39 34.40 -0.42
C TYR A 501 3.99 33.45 -1.55
N ALA A 502 3.93 33.94 -2.78
CA ALA A 502 3.66 33.14 -3.99
C ALA A 502 2.36 32.28 -3.98
N ASN A 503 1.40 32.60 -3.11
CA ASN A 503 0.08 31.97 -3.12
C ASN A 503 -0.81 32.62 -4.18
N SER A 504 -1.50 31.80 -4.98
CA SER A 504 -2.51 32.26 -5.93
C SER A 504 -3.88 32.26 -5.27
N ILE A 505 -4.51 33.42 -5.12
CA ILE A 505 -5.84 33.56 -4.50
C ILE A 505 -6.78 34.20 -5.53
N SER A 506 -7.82 33.48 -5.93
CA SER A 506 -8.78 33.88 -6.98
C SER A 506 -10.24 33.71 -6.59
#